data_AF-A0A415DYN9-F1
#
_entry.id   AF-A0A415DYN9-F1
#
_cell.length_a   1.000
_cell.length_b   1.000
_cell.length_c   1.000
_cell.angle_alpha   90.00
_cell.angle_beta   90.00
_cell.angle_gamma   90.00
#
_symmetry.space_group_name_H-M   'P 1'
#
loop_
_entity.id
_entity.type
_entity.pdbx_description
1 polymer ?
#
loop_
_entity_poly.entity_id
_entity_poly.type
_entity_poly.pdbx_seq_one_letter_code
_entity_poly.pdbx_strand_id
1 'polypeptide(L)'
;MRKSLKKKSVISIISLLLIAMSSSSLVFANEAYTVSKDGVVTETVSGMRAKACKRMNDMASVKWELDETLRYCSKKNSDGTLDTDSKVSLNKYLHGEISGGIITRTGIPYSQVYREFSSTTANPFIRKLEPITVINGKTYYSVKGVDCSSAVSFAWRTAAKNDLPSYTDDFMKMTRKKKGSNSSSKNIYTTRALLRDATKQVESSFTVGDVEYKTGCFVSLVGSYGDYAAYNSDADYTTTIVDGIKNYANYPTGENVYNQVYAKILPGDALIARNANYGHVRLVTNVEIFYTDSKQKTVDETRSKIYWTEQIGFPKGQYNATSSWNVYKSDTFYNLFNGTANNGDYTRKYIPIRMNNIK
;
A
#
# COMPACT_ATOMS: atom_id res chain seq x y z
N MET A 1 5.78 70.16 -4.84
CA MET A 1 6.81 69.23 -4.30
C MET A 1 6.13 68.10 -3.54
N ARG A 2 6.65 66.88 -3.73
CA ARG A 2 6.25 65.54 -3.23
C ARG A 2 5.67 65.55 -1.80
N LYS A 3 4.63 64.75 -1.48
CA LYS A 3 4.78 63.31 -1.27
C LYS A 3 3.53 62.49 -1.59
N SER A 4 3.80 61.44 -2.35
CA SER A 4 3.01 60.24 -2.64
C SER A 4 2.55 59.52 -1.36
N LEU A 5 1.26 59.19 -1.29
CA LEU A 5 0.76 58.06 -0.52
C LEU A 5 0.01 57.12 -1.46
N LYS A 6 0.64 55.97 -1.70
CA LYS A 6 0.16 54.88 -2.56
C LYS A 6 -1.08 54.26 -1.94
N LYS A 7 -2.20 54.22 -2.68
CA LYS A 7 -3.26 53.22 -2.49
C LYS A 7 -2.64 51.84 -2.76
N LYS A 8 -2.30 51.07 -1.72
CA LYS A 8 -2.03 49.64 -1.83
C LYS A 8 -2.58 48.92 -0.60
N SER A 9 -3.19 47.78 -0.89
CA SER A 9 -3.50 46.66 0.02
C SER A 9 -4.76 46.73 0.88
N VAL A 10 -5.91 46.47 0.27
CA VAL A 10 -7.05 45.79 0.95
C VAL A 10 -7.56 44.56 0.16
N ILE A 11 -6.84 44.11 -0.88
CA ILE A 11 -7.25 42.94 -1.68
C ILE A 11 -6.48 41.65 -1.31
N SER A 12 -5.48 41.72 -0.42
CA SER A 12 -4.58 40.56 -0.20
C SER A 12 -4.90 39.66 1.00
N ILE A 13 -6.02 39.86 1.72
CA ILE A 13 -6.33 39.05 2.92
C ILE A 13 -7.43 38.01 2.65
N ILE A 14 -8.30 38.22 1.65
CA ILE A 14 -9.34 37.24 1.29
C ILE A 14 -8.77 36.09 0.43
N SER A 15 -7.70 36.34 -0.34
CA SER A 15 -7.01 35.28 -1.11
C SER A 15 -6.04 34.44 -0.27
N LEU A 16 -5.60 34.93 0.90
CA LEU A 16 -4.74 34.15 1.81
C LEU A 16 -5.55 33.22 2.74
N LEU A 17 -6.84 33.51 2.98
CA LEU A 17 -7.69 32.61 3.77
C LEU A 17 -8.21 31.40 2.97
N LEU A 18 -8.19 31.44 1.63
CA LEU A 18 -8.57 30.29 0.79
C LEU A 18 -7.42 29.29 0.55
N ILE A 19 -6.16 29.67 0.77
CA ILE A 19 -5.01 28.76 0.57
C ILE A 19 -4.70 27.94 1.85
N ALA A 20 -5.30 28.31 2.99
CA ALA A 20 -5.14 27.58 4.25
C ALA A 20 -6.21 26.50 4.50
N MET A 21 -7.18 26.30 3.61
CA MET A 21 -8.21 25.24 3.73
C MET A 21 -7.94 24.00 2.87
N SER A 22 -6.80 23.92 2.19
CA SER A 22 -6.28 22.67 1.61
C SER A 22 -5.48 21.84 2.62
N SER A 23 -5.72 22.01 3.92
CA SER A 23 -5.58 20.89 4.85
C SER A 23 -6.65 19.89 4.46
N SER A 24 -6.25 18.88 3.71
CA SER A 24 -7.04 17.70 3.37
C SER A 24 -7.66 17.10 4.64
N SER A 25 -8.80 17.65 5.03
CA SER A 25 -9.87 16.88 5.64
C SER A 25 -10.26 15.88 4.56
N LEU A 26 -9.51 14.78 4.48
CA LEU A 26 -9.89 13.60 3.73
C LEU A 26 -11.30 13.27 4.19
N VAL A 27 -12.27 13.57 3.33
CA VAL A 27 -13.68 13.30 3.55
C VAL A 27 -13.84 11.79 3.37
N PHE A 28 -13.54 11.04 4.42
CA PHE A 28 -13.65 9.57 4.41
C PHE A 28 -15.08 9.06 4.68
N ALA A 29 -16.05 9.96 4.76
CA ALA A 29 -17.45 9.60 4.95
C ALA A 29 -18.11 9.43 3.57
N ASN A 30 -18.29 8.18 3.17
CA ASN A 30 -19.07 7.73 2.00
C ASN A 30 -18.43 7.86 0.61
N GLU A 31 -17.13 7.57 0.45
CA GLU A 31 -16.64 7.30 -0.91
C GLU A 31 -17.25 5.99 -1.43
N ALA A 32 -18.08 6.11 -2.47
CA ALA A 32 -18.43 4.97 -3.30
C ALA A 32 -17.15 4.51 -4.01
N TYR A 33 -16.79 3.23 -3.85
CA TYR A 33 -15.68 2.63 -4.56
C TYR A 33 -16.14 2.28 -5.97
N THR A 34 -15.68 3.02 -6.96
CA THR A 34 -16.29 2.99 -8.30
C THR A 34 -15.30 2.60 -9.39
N VAL A 35 -15.88 2.11 -10.47
CA VAL A 35 -15.25 2.05 -11.79
C VAL A 35 -16.02 3.01 -12.69
N SER A 36 -15.31 3.92 -13.32
CA SER A 36 -15.86 4.78 -14.36
C SER A 36 -15.24 4.49 -15.71
N LYS A 37 -16.05 4.65 -16.76
CA LYS A 37 -15.65 4.55 -18.16
C LYS A 37 -16.03 5.84 -18.86
N ASP A 38 -15.06 6.50 -19.48
CA ASP A 38 -15.22 7.78 -20.18
C ASP A 38 -15.93 8.85 -19.34
N GLY A 39 -15.60 8.91 -18.05
CA GLY A 39 -16.16 9.87 -17.09
C GLY A 39 -17.53 9.49 -16.52
N VAL A 40 -18.11 8.36 -16.93
CA VAL A 40 -19.39 7.85 -16.40
C VAL A 40 -19.13 6.72 -15.42
N VAL A 41 -19.70 6.78 -14.22
CA VAL A 41 -19.65 5.66 -13.26
C VAL A 41 -20.44 4.49 -13.84
N THR A 42 -19.74 3.40 -14.18
CA THR A 42 -20.34 2.19 -14.75
C THR A 42 -20.56 1.09 -13.72
N GLU A 43 -19.80 1.12 -12.62
CA GLU A 43 -19.89 0.13 -11.56
C GLU A 43 -19.64 0.80 -10.20
N THR A 44 -20.45 0.42 -9.21
CA THR A 44 -20.17 0.67 -7.80
C THR A 44 -19.86 -0.65 -7.12
N VAL A 45 -18.66 -0.75 -6.57
CA VAL A 45 -18.16 -1.93 -5.90
C VAL A 45 -18.73 -2.02 -4.49
N SER A 46 -19.17 -3.22 -4.12
CA SER A 46 -19.81 -3.51 -2.82
C SER A 46 -19.17 -4.75 -2.15
N GLY A 47 -19.79 -5.27 -1.10
CA GLY A 47 -19.38 -6.50 -0.44
C GLY A 47 -17.95 -6.46 0.12
N MET A 48 -17.25 -7.59 0.00
CA MET A 48 -15.90 -7.77 0.55
C MET A 48 -14.88 -6.78 -0.02
N ARG A 49 -15.00 -6.40 -1.30
CA ARG A 49 -14.10 -5.39 -1.92
C ARG A 49 -14.23 -4.02 -1.24
N ALA A 50 -15.46 -3.53 -1.14
CA ALA A 50 -15.74 -2.26 -0.47
C ALA A 50 -15.32 -2.28 1.00
N LYS A 51 -15.55 -3.41 1.70
CA LYS A 51 -15.08 -3.60 3.08
C LYS A 51 -13.56 -3.54 3.18
N ALA A 52 -12.83 -4.13 2.23
CA ALA A 52 -11.37 -4.07 2.22
C ALA A 52 -10.87 -2.63 1.96
N CYS A 53 -11.43 -1.94 0.97
CA CYS A 53 -11.11 -0.52 0.72
C CYS A 53 -11.37 0.35 1.96
N LYS A 54 -12.56 0.21 2.55
CA LYS A 54 -12.93 0.90 3.78
C LYS A 54 -11.94 0.60 4.88
N ARG A 55 -11.57 -0.66 5.06
CA ARG A 55 -10.64 -1.06 6.11
C ARG A 55 -9.25 -0.44 5.93
N MET A 56 -8.77 -0.35 4.70
CA MET A 56 -7.51 0.32 4.38
C MET A 56 -7.56 1.81 4.72
N ASN A 57 -8.65 2.49 4.36
CA ASN A 57 -8.88 3.90 4.67
C ASN A 57 -9.07 4.15 6.18
N ASP A 58 -9.75 3.26 6.90
CA ASP A 58 -9.86 3.30 8.36
C ASP A 58 -8.46 3.24 8.99
N MET A 59 -7.61 2.31 8.55
CA MET A 59 -6.23 2.23 9.06
C MET A 59 -5.38 3.46 8.72
N ALA A 60 -5.65 4.16 7.62
CA ALA A 60 -4.91 5.35 7.19
C ALA A 60 -5.40 6.66 7.84
N SER A 61 -6.61 6.68 8.39
CA SER A 61 -7.30 7.92 8.81
C SER A 61 -7.32 8.17 10.32
N VAL A 62 -7.08 7.14 11.13
CA VAL A 62 -7.12 7.25 12.60
C VAL A 62 -6.09 8.28 13.09
N LYS A 63 -6.56 9.26 13.86
CA LYS A 63 -5.72 10.33 14.41
C LYS A 63 -5.01 9.90 15.70
N TRP A 64 -3.82 10.43 15.96
CA TRP A 64 -3.09 10.22 17.21
C TRP A 64 -2.01 11.27 17.44
N GLU A 65 -1.56 11.38 18.69
CA GLU A 65 -0.54 12.35 19.12
C GLU A 65 0.57 11.65 19.90
N LEU A 66 1.72 12.31 19.98
CA LEU A 66 2.85 11.85 20.76
C LEU A 66 2.86 12.53 22.13
N ASP A 67 3.09 11.74 23.17
CA ASP A 67 3.41 12.20 24.52
C ASP A 67 4.80 12.85 24.61
N GLU A 68 5.75 12.39 23.79
CA GLU A 68 7.12 12.90 23.65
C GLU A 68 7.73 12.58 22.27
N THR A 69 8.91 13.15 21.95
CA THR A 69 9.64 12.81 20.72
C THR A 69 9.91 11.31 20.64
N LEU A 70 9.40 10.68 19.58
CA LEU A 70 9.53 9.25 19.36
C LEU A 70 10.80 8.93 18.57
N ARG A 71 11.50 7.89 18.99
CA ARG A 71 12.58 7.25 18.24
C ARG A 71 12.32 5.75 18.19
N TYR A 72 12.20 5.19 16.99
CA TYR A 72 11.91 3.77 16.84
C TYR A 72 12.59 3.16 15.61
N CYS A 73 12.75 1.85 15.60
CA CYS A 73 13.21 1.09 14.43
C CYS A 73 12.04 0.31 13.84
N SER A 74 11.90 0.38 12.51
CA SER A 74 10.79 -0.29 11.81
C SER A 74 11.10 -1.74 11.43
N LYS A 75 12.35 -2.19 11.57
CA LYS A 75 12.81 -3.54 11.22
C LYS A 75 13.68 -4.15 12.34
N LYS A 76 13.92 -5.45 12.21
CA LYS A 76 14.87 -6.24 13.01
C LYS A 76 15.89 -6.92 12.10
N ASN A 77 17.10 -7.10 12.62
CA ASN A 77 18.11 -7.94 12.03
C ASN A 77 17.75 -9.43 12.18
N SER A 78 18.48 -10.30 11.49
CA SER A 78 18.28 -11.76 11.55
C SER A 78 18.48 -12.34 12.95
N ASP A 79 19.32 -11.73 13.78
CA ASP A 79 19.58 -12.09 15.18
C ASP A 79 18.49 -11.60 16.15
N GLY A 80 17.48 -10.86 15.67
CA GLY A 80 16.36 -10.34 16.46
C GLY A 80 16.60 -8.96 17.09
N THR A 81 17.79 -8.38 16.95
CA THR A 81 18.10 -7.01 17.37
C THR A 81 17.42 -5.98 16.48
N LEU A 82 17.25 -4.74 16.97
CA LEU A 82 16.68 -3.65 16.18
C LEU A 82 17.62 -3.23 15.06
N ASP A 83 17.10 -3.13 13.84
CA ASP A 83 17.86 -2.66 12.69
C ASP A 83 17.98 -1.13 12.74
N THR A 84 19.20 -0.65 12.95
CA THR A 84 19.49 0.79 13.11
C THR A 84 19.41 1.59 11.81
N ASP A 85 19.48 0.93 10.65
CA ASP A 85 19.28 1.58 9.35
C ASP A 85 17.81 1.91 9.10
N SER A 86 16.92 1.20 9.79
CA SER A 86 15.47 1.40 9.75
C SER A 86 14.95 2.47 10.73
N LYS A 87 15.85 3.28 11.30
CA LYS A 87 15.53 4.28 12.33
C LYS A 87 14.60 5.38 11.82
N VAL A 88 13.62 5.69 12.66
CA VAL A 88 12.66 6.77 12.47
C VAL A 88 12.71 7.67 13.70
N SER A 89 12.55 8.97 13.51
CA SER A 89 12.45 9.95 14.58
C SER A 89 11.34 10.93 14.28
N LEU A 90 10.44 11.15 15.24
CA LEU A 90 9.24 11.98 15.08
C LEU A 90 9.13 12.93 16.27
N ASN A 91 8.98 14.22 15.99
CA ASN A 91 8.84 15.23 17.01
C ASN A 91 7.41 15.24 17.58
N LYS A 92 7.27 15.53 18.87
CA LYS A 92 5.96 15.85 19.44
C LYS A 92 5.43 17.18 18.90
N TYR A 93 6.29 18.18 18.84
CA TYR A 93 5.94 19.55 18.45
C TYR A 93 6.49 19.92 17.08
N LEU A 94 5.84 20.87 16.42
CA LEU A 94 6.30 21.40 15.13
C LEU A 94 7.68 22.04 15.28
N HIS A 95 8.60 21.68 14.38
CA HIS A 95 10.02 22.07 14.43
C HIS A 95 10.75 21.71 15.75
N GLY A 96 10.15 20.85 16.58
CA GLY A 96 10.68 20.50 17.90
C GLY A 96 10.38 21.54 19.00
N GLU A 97 9.60 22.57 18.71
CA GLU A 97 9.34 23.70 19.61
C GLU A 97 7.90 23.71 20.12
N ILE A 98 7.70 23.85 21.44
CA ILE A 98 6.36 23.85 22.06
C ILE A 98 5.45 24.94 21.46
N SER A 99 6.02 26.11 21.18
CA SER A 99 5.36 27.25 20.51
C SER A 99 4.82 26.90 19.13
N GLY A 100 5.37 25.89 18.46
CA GLY A 100 4.93 25.40 17.15
C GLY A 100 3.66 24.55 17.18
N GLY A 101 3.15 24.20 18.36
CA GLY A 101 1.95 23.37 18.54
C GLY A 101 2.21 21.86 18.46
N ILE A 102 1.24 21.08 18.97
CA ILE A 102 1.29 19.61 18.97
C ILE A 102 1.02 19.08 17.56
N ILE A 103 1.82 18.11 17.10
CA ILE A 103 1.62 17.44 15.82
C ILE A 103 0.64 16.28 16.00
N THR A 104 -0.60 16.46 15.52
CA THR A 104 -1.54 15.36 15.29
C THR A 104 -1.14 14.58 14.03
N ARG A 105 -1.06 13.26 14.14
CA ARG A 105 -0.71 12.33 13.07
C ARG A 105 -1.92 11.50 12.64
N THR A 106 -1.86 10.95 11.44
CA THR A 106 -2.89 10.06 10.89
C THR A 106 -2.33 8.70 10.46
N GLY A 107 -3.11 7.67 10.75
CA GLY A 107 -2.93 6.30 10.33
C GLY A 107 -2.08 5.44 11.27
N ILE A 108 -2.18 4.12 11.13
CA ILE A 108 -1.38 3.16 11.91
C ILE A 108 0.13 3.33 11.59
N PRO A 109 1.05 3.26 12.57
CA PRO A 109 2.49 3.34 12.30
C PRO A 109 3.02 2.20 11.42
N TYR A 110 4.07 2.47 10.65
CA TYR A 110 4.76 1.42 9.90
C TYR A 110 5.69 0.59 10.80
N SER A 111 5.56 -0.73 10.75
CA SER A 111 6.41 -1.66 11.51
C SER A 111 6.44 -3.06 10.88
N GLN A 112 7.64 -3.61 10.67
CA GLN A 112 7.88 -5.02 10.35
C GLN A 112 8.18 -5.86 11.60
N VAL A 113 8.39 -5.20 12.75
CA VAL A 113 8.81 -5.82 14.01
C VAL A 113 7.63 -6.42 14.76
N TYR A 114 6.58 -5.62 14.96
CA TYR A 114 5.32 -6.02 15.58
C TYR A 114 4.19 -5.75 14.59
N ARG A 115 4.33 -6.41 13.43
CA ARG A 115 3.26 -6.54 12.42
C ARG A 115 2.13 -7.38 13.00
N GLU A 116 0.91 -7.14 12.55
CA GLU A 116 -0.38 -7.59 13.15
C GLU A 116 -1.15 -6.60 14.00
N PHE A 117 -0.85 -5.31 13.89
CA PHE A 117 -1.66 -4.31 14.56
C PHE A 117 -2.95 -3.99 13.81
N SER A 118 -4.02 -4.68 14.15
CA SER A 118 -5.35 -4.52 13.53
C SER A 118 -6.26 -3.53 14.27
N SER A 119 -5.78 -2.78 15.27
CA SER A 119 -6.65 -1.82 15.98
C SER A 119 -6.78 -0.53 15.18
N THR A 120 -8.02 -0.08 14.96
CA THR A 120 -8.34 1.26 14.42
C THR A 120 -8.96 2.17 15.49
N THR A 121 -8.56 1.98 16.75
CA THR A 121 -9.01 2.77 17.91
C THR A 121 -8.51 4.20 17.86
N ALA A 122 -9.17 5.12 18.58
CA ALA A 122 -8.86 6.55 18.63
C ALA A 122 -7.39 6.91 18.95
N ASN A 123 -6.61 5.97 19.51
CA ASN A 123 -5.16 6.02 19.45
C ASN A 123 -4.64 4.64 18.99
N PRO A 124 -4.13 4.50 17.76
CA PRO A 124 -3.57 3.26 17.24
C PRO A 124 -2.08 3.13 17.60
N PHE A 125 -1.49 4.14 18.22
CA PHE A 125 -0.07 4.13 18.53
C PHE A 125 0.18 3.41 19.84
N ILE A 126 0.91 2.30 19.77
CA ILE A 126 1.36 1.54 20.94
C ILE A 126 2.87 1.35 20.87
N ARG A 127 3.59 2.03 21.77
CA ARG A 127 5.01 1.77 22.00
C ARG A 127 5.18 0.39 22.61
N LYS A 128 6.04 -0.43 22.03
CA LYS A 128 6.51 -1.66 22.66
C LYS A 128 7.82 -1.31 23.36
N LEU A 129 7.78 -1.36 24.69
CA LEU A 129 8.93 -1.04 25.53
C LEU A 129 10.08 -2.04 25.35
N GLU A 130 9.88 -3.19 24.72
CA GLU A 130 10.95 -4.12 24.40
C GLU A 130 10.77 -4.70 22.99
N PRO A 131 11.86 -4.96 22.24
CA PRO A 131 13.27 -4.67 22.57
C PRO A 131 13.63 -3.19 22.41
N ILE A 132 14.65 -2.75 23.17
CA ILE A 132 15.22 -1.40 23.17
C ILE A 132 16.65 -1.45 22.62
N THR A 133 17.09 -0.41 21.93
CA THR A 133 18.51 -0.20 21.63
C THR A 133 18.90 1.24 21.94
N VAL A 134 20.06 1.43 22.57
CA VAL A 134 20.63 2.77 22.82
C VAL A 134 21.69 3.04 21.77
N ILE A 135 21.53 4.14 21.03
CA ILE A 135 22.45 4.56 19.97
C ILE A 135 22.82 6.02 20.24
N ASN A 136 24.10 6.30 20.45
CA ASN A 136 24.60 7.65 20.76
C ASN A 136 23.82 8.33 21.90
N GLY A 137 23.57 7.59 22.98
CA GLY A 137 22.83 8.07 24.15
C GLY A 137 21.32 8.25 23.94
N LYS A 138 20.77 7.86 22.78
CA LYS A 138 19.33 7.93 22.49
C LYS A 138 18.71 6.55 22.47
N THR A 139 17.60 6.41 23.18
CA THR A 139 16.80 5.18 23.24
C THR A 139 15.91 5.04 22.00
N TYR A 140 15.96 3.88 21.35
CA TYR A 140 15.11 3.49 20.24
C TYR A 140 14.23 2.31 20.66
N TYR A 141 12.93 2.44 20.35
CA TYR A 141 11.92 1.45 20.69
C TYR A 141 11.44 0.69 19.45
N SER A 142 10.59 -0.31 19.68
CA SER A 142 9.70 -0.84 18.64
C SER A 142 8.30 -0.25 18.78
N VAL A 143 7.53 -0.27 17.71
CA VAL A 143 6.11 0.12 17.72
C VAL A 143 5.26 -1.00 17.16
N LYS A 144 4.04 -1.16 17.68
CA LYS A 144 3.02 -1.95 16.99
C LYS A 144 2.58 -1.20 15.75
N GLY A 145 2.42 -1.93 14.65
CA GLY A 145 2.06 -1.32 13.38
C GLY A 145 1.79 -2.34 12.29
N VAL A 146 1.75 -1.86 11.06
CA VAL A 146 1.64 -2.68 9.86
C VAL A 146 2.70 -2.26 8.84
N ASP A 147 3.25 -3.20 8.11
CA ASP A 147 3.92 -2.95 6.84
C ASP A 147 2.92 -2.96 5.67
N CYS A 148 3.36 -2.62 4.45
CA CYS A 148 2.47 -2.54 3.28
C CYS A 148 1.73 -3.86 3.00
N SER A 149 2.41 -5.00 3.07
CA SER A 149 1.78 -6.33 2.86
C SER A 149 0.82 -6.72 3.97
N SER A 150 1.16 -6.43 5.22
CA SER A 150 0.28 -6.71 6.34
C SER A 150 -0.95 -5.81 6.28
N ALA A 151 -0.84 -4.52 5.95
CA ALA A 151 -1.99 -3.63 5.77
C ALA A 151 -2.99 -4.20 4.74
N VAL A 152 -2.53 -4.53 3.54
CA VAL A 152 -3.41 -5.11 2.49
C VAL A 152 -4.00 -6.45 2.95
N SER A 153 -3.18 -7.35 3.48
CA SER A 153 -3.69 -8.65 3.97
C SER A 153 -4.67 -8.49 5.13
N PHE A 154 -4.51 -7.49 6.01
CA PHE A 154 -5.47 -7.20 7.08
C PHE A 154 -6.78 -6.68 6.55
N ALA A 155 -6.75 -5.78 5.57
CA ALA A 155 -7.94 -5.27 4.92
C ALA A 155 -8.77 -6.43 4.33
N TRP A 156 -8.11 -7.32 3.60
CA TRP A 156 -8.72 -8.51 3.02
C TRP A 156 -9.22 -9.53 4.05
N ARG A 157 -8.41 -9.89 5.06
CA ARG A 157 -8.85 -10.79 6.15
C ARG A 157 -10.06 -10.22 6.88
N THR A 158 -10.06 -8.92 7.17
CA THR A 158 -11.19 -8.26 7.86
C THR A 158 -12.45 -8.30 7.01
N ALA A 159 -12.33 -8.02 5.71
CA ALA A 159 -13.43 -8.14 4.78
C ALA A 159 -13.98 -9.57 4.69
N ALA A 160 -13.09 -10.57 4.71
CA ALA A 160 -13.44 -11.98 4.62
C ALA A 160 -14.08 -12.56 5.89
N LYS A 161 -13.72 -12.07 7.08
CA LYS A 161 -14.10 -12.66 8.38
C LYS A 161 -15.61 -12.92 8.53
N ASN A 162 -16.45 -12.03 8.02
CA ASN A 162 -17.90 -12.14 8.16
C ASN A 162 -18.60 -12.66 6.89
N ASP A 163 -17.87 -12.77 5.79
CA ASP A 163 -18.43 -13.05 4.46
C ASP A 163 -18.00 -14.42 3.92
N LEU A 164 -16.97 -15.05 4.50
CA LEU A 164 -16.55 -16.42 4.19
C LEU A 164 -16.90 -17.40 5.32
N PRO A 165 -17.79 -18.37 5.07
CA PRO A 165 -18.13 -19.41 6.06
C PRO A 165 -16.92 -20.24 6.53
N SER A 166 -15.90 -20.36 5.68
CA SER A 166 -14.66 -21.10 5.95
C SER A 166 -13.54 -20.25 6.55
N TYR A 167 -13.82 -19.01 6.96
CA TYR A 167 -12.82 -18.15 7.56
C TYR A 167 -12.25 -18.78 8.84
N THR A 168 -10.93 -18.77 8.96
CA THR A 168 -10.20 -19.09 10.18
C THR A 168 -9.26 -17.95 10.52
N ASP A 169 -8.79 -17.87 11.76
CA ASP A 169 -7.77 -16.88 12.15
C ASP A 169 -6.42 -17.05 11.43
N ASP A 170 -6.27 -18.17 10.71
CA ASP A 170 -5.12 -18.48 9.85
C ASP A 170 -5.34 -18.14 8.37
N PHE A 171 -6.54 -17.69 7.99
CA PHE A 171 -6.84 -17.23 6.63
C PHE A 171 -5.82 -16.17 6.20
N MET A 172 -5.21 -16.32 5.01
CA MET A 172 -4.11 -15.46 4.57
C MET A 172 -2.97 -15.28 5.59
N LYS A 173 -2.55 -16.40 6.23
CA LYS A 173 -1.26 -16.53 6.93
C LYS A 173 -0.39 -17.61 6.29
N MET A 174 0.90 -17.31 6.13
CA MET A 174 1.91 -18.25 5.64
C MET A 174 2.37 -19.15 6.78
N THR A 175 2.56 -20.43 6.50
CA THR A 175 3.11 -21.38 7.47
C THR A 175 4.63 -21.31 7.39
N ARG A 176 5.30 -21.06 8.51
CA ARG A 176 6.76 -21.02 8.65
C ARG A 176 7.22 -22.24 9.42
N LYS A 177 8.19 -22.97 8.88
CA LYS A 177 8.78 -24.16 9.48
C LYS A 177 10.30 -24.10 9.37
N LYS A 178 11.02 -24.32 10.46
CA LYS A 178 12.48 -24.46 10.43
C LYS A 178 12.83 -25.85 9.87
N LYS A 179 13.80 -25.94 8.97
CA LYS A 179 14.27 -27.21 8.42
C LYS A 179 14.69 -28.14 9.56
N GLY A 180 14.24 -29.40 9.51
CA GLY A 180 14.47 -30.39 10.57
C GLY A 180 13.63 -30.23 11.85
N SER A 181 12.74 -29.23 11.94
CA SER A 181 11.81 -29.07 13.06
C SER A 181 10.44 -29.68 12.76
N ASN A 182 9.78 -30.26 13.76
CA ASN A 182 8.38 -30.71 13.67
C ASN A 182 7.37 -29.60 14.01
N SER A 183 7.83 -28.47 14.55
CA SER A 183 6.98 -27.33 14.90
C SER A 183 6.83 -26.39 13.71
N SER A 184 5.62 -25.85 13.52
CA SER A 184 5.34 -24.80 12.55
C SER A 184 4.66 -23.61 13.24
N SER A 185 4.78 -22.44 12.64
CA SER A 185 4.14 -21.20 13.12
C SER A 185 3.44 -20.48 11.98
N LYS A 186 2.43 -19.69 12.29
CA LYS A 186 1.70 -18.88 11.31
C LYS A 186 2.28 -17.47 11.29
N ASN A 187 2.47 -16.92 10.10
CA ASN A 187 3.02 -15.58 9.88
C ASN A 187 2.18 -14.84 8.85
N ILE A 188 2.24 -13.51 8.85
CA ILE A 188 1.54 -12.70 7.85
C ILE A 188 2.13 -12.91 6.45
N TYR A 189 1.30 -12.81 5.42
CA TYR A 189 1.75 -12.73 4.04
C TYR A 189 2.73 -11.57 3.83
N THR A 190 3.85 -11.88 3.20
CA THR A 190 4.78 -10.89 2.66
C THR A 190 4.46 -10.63 1.20
N THR A 191 5.07 -9.62 0.59
CA THR A 191 5.00 -9.42 -0.86
C THR A 191 5.56 -10.61 -1.65
N ARG A 192 6.53 -11.37 -1.11
CA ARG A 192 6.96 -12.64 -1.73
C ARG A 192 5.83 -13.67 -1.74
N ALA A 193 5.15 -13.81 -0.61
CA ALA A 193 4.04 -14.75 -0.47
C ALA A 193 2.88 -14.38 -1.40
N LEU A 194 2.48 -13.10 -1.43
CA LEU A 194 1.43 -12.61 -2.32
C LEU A 194 1.76 -12.84 -3.80
N LEU A 195 3.00 -12.59 -4.23
CA LEU A 195 3.40 -12.81 -5.62
C LEU A 195 3.35 -14.30 -5.98
N ARG A 196 3.99 -15.14 -5.16
CA ARG A 196 4.04 -16.60 -5.40
C ARG A 196 2.65 -17.20 -5.47
N ASP A 197 1.78 -16.77 -4.57
CA ASP A 197 0.40 -17.25 -4.51
C ASP A 197 -0.42 -16.79 -5.72
N ALA A 198 -0.22 -15.54 -6.17
CA ALA A 198 -0.92 -15.04 -7.36
C ALA A 198 -0.49 -15.76 -8.65
N THR A 199 0.77 -16.18 -8.74
CA THR A 199 1.33 -16.87 -9.91
C THR A 199 1.16 -18.39 -9.87
N LYS A 200 0.90 -18.96 -8.69
CA LYS A 200 0.70 -20.41 -8.51
C LYS A 200 -0.75 -20.71 -8.17
N GLN A 201 -1.41 -21.44 -9.06
CA GLN A 201 -2.80 -21.88 -8.83
C GLN A 201 -2.90 -23.06 -7.83
N VAL A 202 -1.83 -23.38 -7.10
CA VAL A 202 -1.73 -24.45 -6.10
C VAL A 202 -0.87 -23.99 -4.92
N GLU A 203 -1.05 -24.62 -3.76
CA GLU A 203 -0.23 -24.31 -2.58
C GLU A 203 1.26 -24.37 -2.93
N SER A 204 2.02 -23.41 -2.42
CA SER A 204 3.42 -23.26 -2.80
C SER A 204 4.33 -23.15 -1.59
N SER A 205 5.57 -23.60 -1.75
CA SER A 205 6.61 -23.41 -0.75
C SER A 205 7.82 -22.66 -1.31
N PHE A 206 8.51 -21.96 -0.42
CA PHE A 206 9.80 -21.32 -0.71
C PHE A 206 10.66 -21.25 0.55
N THR A 207 11.98 -21.20 0.37
CA THR A 207 12.94 -21.24 1.47
C THR A 207 13.69 -19.92 1.59
N VAL A 208 13.97 -19.50 2.83
CA VAL A 208 14.88 -18.39 3.14
C VAL A 208 15.83 -18.86 4.23
N GLY A 209 17.10 -19.06 3.89
CA GLY A 209 18.06 -19.73 4.78
C GLY A 209 17.59 -21.14 5.15
N ASP A 210 17.56 -21.46 6.44
CA ASP A 210 17.08 -22.76 6.95
C ASP A 210 15.58 -22.79 7.27
N VAL A 211 14.80 -21.87 6.72
CA VAL A 211 13.37 -21.74 7.01
C VAL A 211 12.55 -21.92 5.74
N GLU A 212 11.66 -22.90 5.76
CA GLU A 212 10.65 -23.14 4.74
C GLU A 212 9.38 -22.33 5.07
N TYR A 213 8.81 -21.69 4.06
CA TYR A 213 7.53 -21.02 4.11
C TYR A 213 6.57 -21.70 3.14
N LYS A 214 5.34 -21.97 3.58
CA LYS A 214 4.23 -22.43 2.74
C LYS A 214 3.13 -21.37 2.66
N THR A 215 2.71 -21.04 1.45
CA THR A 215 1.54 -20.20 1.15
C THR A 215 0.38 -21.09 0.71
N GLY A 216 -0.82 -20.55 0.63
CA GLY A 216 -1.98 -21.23 0.09
C GLY A 216 -2.79 -20.28 -0.78
N CYS A 217 -3.53 -20.82 -1.76
CA CYS A 217 -4.11 -20.13 -2.93
C CYS A 217 -5.22 -19.11 -2.58
N PHE A 218 -4.87 -18.03 -1.88
CA PHE A 218 -5.80 -16.98 -1.50
C PHE A 218 -5.88 -15.85 -2.52
N VAL A 219 -4.89 -15.68 -3.40
CA VAL A 219 -4.89 -14.61 -4.41
C VAL A 219 -4.63 -15.14 -5.83
N SER A 220 -5.00 -14.35 -6.83
CA SER A 220 -4.77 -14.62 -8.26
C SER A 220 -4.40 -13.33 -9.00
N LEU A 221 -3.78 -13.47 -10.16
CA LEU A 221 -3.58 -12.37 -11.10
C LEU A 221 -4.91 -11.83 -11.62
N VAL A 222 -5.01 -10.51 -11.81
CA VAL A 222 -6.22 -9.87 -12.36
C VAL A 222 -6.23 -9.89 -13.89
N GLY A 223 -7.29 -10.43 -14.49
CA GLY A 223 -7.44 -10.44 -15.95
C GLY A 223 -6.57 -11.50 -16.63
N SER A 224 -6.34 -11.35 -17.93
CA SER A 224 -5.56 -12.29 -18.73
C SER A 224 -4.17 -11.75 -19.03
N TYR A 225 -3.15 -12.49 -18.61
CA TYR A 225 -1.75 -12.16 -18.88
C TYR A 225 -1.25 -12.78 -20.21
N GLY A 226 -2.17 -13.19 -21.10
CA GLY A 226 -1.84 -13.88 -22.35
C GLY A 226 -1.26 -15.28 -22.11
N ASP A 227 -0.41 -15.75 -23.03
CA ASP A 227 0.33 -17.03 -22.92
C ASP A 227 1.44 -17.01 -21.85
N TYR A 228 1.18 -16.32 -20.74
CA TYR A 228 2.04 -16.26 -19.55
C TYR A 228 2.32 -17.65 -18.94
N ALA A 229 1.53 -18.67 -19.27
CA ALA A 229 1.85 -20.08 -18.96
C ALA A 229 3.25 -20.49 -19.46
N ALA A 230 3.76 -19.86 -20.52
CA ALA A 230 5.12 -20.08 -21.05
C ALA A 230 6.23 -19.35 -20.25
N TYR A 231 5.88 -18.37 -19.40
CA TYR A 231 6.84 -17.48 -18.71
C TYR A 231 6.91 -17.67 -17.17
N ASN A 232 6.58 -18.89 -16.74
CA ASN A 232 6.97 -19.51 -15.48
C ASN A 232 6.02 -19.30 -14.29
N SER A 233 5.56 -20.44 -13.74
CA SER A 233 4.78 -20.57 -12.50
C SER A 233 5.59 -20.21 -11.23
N ASP A 234 6.84 -19.76 -11.37
CA ASP A 234 7.78 -19.52 -10.27
C ASP A 234 8.42 -18.11 -10.25
N ALA A 235 7.83 -17.12 -10.92
CA ALA A 235 8.37 -15.77 -10.95
C ALA A 235 8.53 -15.16 -9.53
N ASP A 236 9.78 -14.86 -9.15
CA ASP A 236 10.10 -14.21 -7.87
C ASP A 236 10.04 -12.67 -7.91
N TYR A 237 9.94 -12.10 -9.12
CA TYR A 237 10.00 -10.66 -9.39
C TYR A 237 8.91 -10.22 -10.38
N THR A 238 8.27 -9.09 -10.09
CA THR A 238 7.21 -8.54 -10.94
C THR A 238 7.74 -7.98 -12.25
N THR A 239 9.01 -7.56 -12.30
CA THR A 239 9.65 -7.09 -13.53
C THR A 239 9.70 -8.19 -14.60
N THR A 240 10.00 -9.43 -14.21
CA THR A 240 10.02 -10.58 -15.12
C THR A 240 8.66 -10.82 -15.77
N ILE A 241 7.60 -10.68 -14.97
CA ILE A 241 6.21 -10.83 -15.43
C ILE A 241 5.86 -9.73 -16.42
N VAL A 242 6.13 -8.47 -16.03
CA VAL A 242 5.82 -7.31 -16.86
C VAL A 242 6.62 -7.31 -18.16
N ASP A 243 7.90 -7.67 -18.13
CA ASP A 243 8.72 -7.74 -19.34
C ASP A 243 8.32 -8.92 -20.25
N GLY A 244 7.82 -10.03 -19.68
CA GLY A 244 7.24 -11.14 -20.46
C GLY A 244 5.95 -10.76 -21.19
N ILE A 245 5.03 -10.06 -20.51
CA ILE A 245 3.74 -9.66 -21.12
C ILE A 245 3.81 -8.41 -22.00
N LYS A 246 4.98 -7.74 -22.08
CA LYS A 246 5.20 -6.63 -23.03
C LYS A 246 5.15 -7.06 -24.49
N ASN A 247 5.39 -8.34 -24.77
CA ASN A 247 5.34 -8.81 -26.14
C ASN A 247 3.88 -8.89 -26.60
N TYR A 248 3.46 -7.94 -27.44
CA TYR A 248 2.12 -7.89 -28.03
C TYR A 248 1.72 -9.18 -28.77
N ALA A 249 2.71 -9.97 -29.22
CA ALA A 249 2.45 -11.29 -29.80
C ALA A 249 1.77 -12.27 -28.82
N ASN A 250 1.83 -12.03 -27.51
CA ASN A 250 1.14 -12.82 -26.49
C ASN A 250 -0.38 -12.51 -26.41
N TYR A 251 -0.86 -11.55 -27.20
CA TYR A 251 -2.27 -11.15 -27.28
C TYR A 251 -2.78 -11.26 -28.73
N PRO A 252 -3.12 -12.48 -29.21
CA PRO A 252 -3.28 -12.80 -30.64
C PRO A 252 -4.44 -12.10 -31.37
N THR A 253 -5.33 -11.40 -30.66
CA THR A 253 -6.53 -10.74 -31.22
C THR A 253 -6.39 -9.22 -31.41
N GLY A 254 -5.16 -8.68 -31.31
CA GLY A 254 -4.92 -7.21 -31.33
C GLY A 254 -5.24 -6.54 -29.99
N GLU A 255 -5.48 -7.35 -28.97
CA GLU A 255 -5.61 -6.92 -27.58
C GLU A 255 -4.23 -6.57 -27.00
N ASN A 256 -4.22 -5.89 -25.86
CA ASN A 256 -3.00 -5.56 -25.16
C ASN A 256 -3.20 -5.73 -23.65
N VAL A 257 -2.10 -5.60 -22.91
CA VAL A 257 -2.11 -5.70 -21.45
C VAL A 257 -3.08 -4.69 -20.80
N TYR A 258 -3.25 -3.49 -21.35
CA TYR A 258 -4.14 -2.48 -20.78
C TYR A 258 -5.60 -2.93 -20.84
N ASN A 259 -6.02 -3.54 -21.94
CA ASN A 259 -7.36 -4.09 -22.08
C ASN A 259 -7.59 -5.36 -21.26
N GLN A 260 -6.59 -6.24 -21.24
CA GLN A 260 -6.73 -7.60 -20.69
C GLN A 260 -6.48 -7.69 -19.20
N VAL A 261 -5.66 -6.78 -18.66
CA VAL A 261 -5.23 -6.78 -17.27
C VAL A 261 -5.72 -5.50 -16.58
N TYR A 262 -5.28 -4.33 -17.04
CA TYR A 262 -5.48 -3.08 -16.30
C TYR A 262 -6.94 -2.61 -16.29
N ALA A 263 -7.66 -2.74 -17.40
CA ALA A 263 -9.08 -2.44 -17.47
C ALA A 263 -9.97 -3.45 -16.73
N LYS A 264 -9.38 -4.53 -16.18
CA LYS A 264 -10.09 -5.52 -15.33
C LYS A 264 -9.84 -5.29 -13.83
N ILE A 265 -8.99 -4.33 -13.49
CA ILE A 265 -8.77 -3.92 -12.11
C ILE A 265 -10.06 -3.34 -11.56
N LEU A 266 -10.41 -3.74 -10.35
CA LEU A 266 -11.52 -3.22 -9.57
C LEU A 266 -11.00 -2.70 -8.23
N PRO A 267 -11.71 -1.75 -7.60
CA PRO A 267 -11.56 -1.49 -6.18
C PRO A 267 -11.50 -2.78 -5.35
N GLY A 268 -10.60 -2.79 -4.36
CA GLY A 268 -10.32 -3.95 -3.51
C GLY A 268 -9.30 -4.92 -4.09
N ASP A 269 -8.90 -4.78 -5.36
CA ASP A 269 -7.69 -5.42 -5.89
C ASP A 269 -6.44 -4.75 -5.30
N ALA A 270 -5.30 -5.43 -5.38
CA ALA A 270 -4.02 -4.88 -4.94
C ALA A 270 -3.02 -4.83 -6.07
N LEU A 271 -2.13 -3.85 -6.03
CA LEU A 271 -0.98 -3.77 -6.91
C LEU A 271 0.27 -4.22 -6.18
N ILE A 272 0.95 -5.23 -6.69
CA ILE A 272 2.20 -5.71 -6.10
C ILE A 272 3.38 -5.37 -6.99
N ALA A 273 4.46 -4.90 -6.37
CA ALA A 273 5.77 -4.73 -6.98
C ALA A 273 6.80 -5.51 -6.16
N ARG A 274 7.67 -6.25 -6.84
CA ARG A 274 8.72 -7.02 -6.17
C ARG A 274 9.95 -7.15 -7.04
N ASN A 275 11.12 -6.90 -6.46
CA ASN A 275 12.42 -7.23 -7.03
C ASN A 275 13.33 -7.86 -5.97
N ALA A 276 14.63 -7.98 -6.28
CA ALA A 276 15.61 -8.58 -5.38
C ALA A 276 15.78 -7.81 -4.06
N ASN A 277 15.62 -6.48 -4.09
CA ASN A 277 15.99 -5.58 -2.99
C ASN A 277 14.79 -5.07 -2.18
N TYR A 278 13.60 -5.05 -2.77
CA TYR A 278 12.38 -4.60 -2.10
C TYR A 278 11.14 -5.32 -2.62
N GLY A 279 10.08 -5.24 -1.82
CA GLY A 279 8.73 -5.52 -2.27
C GLY A 279 7.76 -4.52 -1.67
N HIS A 280 6.74 -4.17 -2.43
CA HIS A 280 5.73 -3.22 -2.02
C HIS A 280 4.35 -3.62 -2.54
N VAL A 281 3.30 -3.25 -1.82
CA VAL A 281 1.92 -3.50 -2.25
C VAL A 281 1.01 -2.35 -1.86
N ARG A 282 0.03 -2.08 -2.73
CA ARG A 282 -0.97 -1.02 -2.61
C ARG A 282 -2.36 -1.62 -2.76
N LEU A 283 -3.38 -1.06 -2.11
CA LEU A 283 -4.77 -1.43 -2.37
C LEU A 283 -5.42 -0.40 -3.31
N VAL A 284 -6.11 -0.87 -4.35
CA VAL A 284 -6.86 -0.04 -5.29
C VAL A 284 -8.18 0.36 -4.66
N THR A 285 -8.53 1.64 -4.70
CA THR A 285 -9.76 2.20 -4.14
C THR A 285 -10.77 2.63 -5.20
N ASN A 286 -10.31 3.16 -6.34
CA ASN A 286 -11.14 3.57 -7.47
C ASN A 286 -10.41 3.33 -8.80
N VAL A 287 -11.17 3.26 -9.91
CA VAL A 287 -10.62 3.07 -11.25
C VAL A 287 -11.35 3.98 -12.26
N GLU A 288 -10.58 4.62 -13.12
CA GLU A 288 -11.04 5.41 -14.26
C GLU A 288 -10.45 4.82 -15.53
N ILE A 289 -11.32 4.43 -16.47
CA ILE A 289 -10.93 3.87 -17.75
C ILE A 289 -11.40 4.83 -18.83
N PHE A 290 -10.48 5.26 -19.68
CA PHE A 290 -10.79 6.04 -20.87
C PHE A 290 -10.48 5.20 -22.10
N TYR A 291 -11.27 5.34 -23.14
CA TYR A 291 -11.04 4.67 -24.41
C TYR A 291 -10.73 5.69 -25.51
N THR A 292 -9.84 5.32 -26.43
CA THR A 292 -9.52 6.15 -27.60
C THR A 292 -10.56 6.01 -28.70
N ASP A 293 -11.41 4.98 -28.62
CA ASP A 293 -12.46 4.69 -29.58
C ASP A 293 -13.84 4.60 -28.91
N SER A 294 -14.87 4.98 -29.67
CA SER A 294 -16.26 4.96 -29.19
C SER A 294 -16.83 3.55 -28.96
N LYS A 295 -16.18 2.49 -29.47
CA LYS A 295 -16.57 1.10 -29.23
C LYS A 295 -15.93 0.54 -27.95
N GLN A 296 -15.16 1.34 -27.22
CA GLN A 296 -14.46 0.97 -25.99
C GLN A 296 -13.59 -0.28 -26.16
N LYS A 297 -12.91 -0.38 -27.30
CA LYS A 297 -12.01 -1.50 -27.63
C LYS A 297 -10.55 -1.21 -27.36
N THR A 298 -10.14 0.04 -27.22
CA THR A 298 -8.74 0.43 -27.02
C THR A 298 -8.67 1.39 -25.85
N VAL A 299 -8.10 0.91 -24.76
CA VAL A 299 -7.87 1.73 -23.56
C VAL A 299 -6.84 2.81 -23.88
N ASP A 300 -7.13 4.05 -23.49
CA ASP A 300 -6.16 5.14 -23.42
C ASP A 300 -5.39 5.00 -22.11
N GLU A 301 -4.19 4.41 -22.18
CA GLU A 301 -3.38 4.10 -21.00
C GLU A 301 -2.80 5.35 -20.30
N THR A 302 -2.77 6.48 -21.01
CA THR A 302 -2.22 7.73 -20.48
C THR A 302 -3.26 8.53 -19.71
N ARG A 303 -4.54 8.38 -20.08
CA ARG A 303 -5.68 9.00 -19.38
C ARG A 303 -6.29 8.09 -18.33
N SER A 304 -6.31 6.78 -18.57
CA SER A 304 -6.83 5.79 -17.63
C SER A 304 -5.97 5.73 -16.38
N LYS A 305 -6.61 5.67 -15.21
CA LYS A 305 -5.98 5.77 -13.91
C LYS A 305 -6.60 4.79 -12.94
N ILE A 306 -5.81 4.43 -11.95
CA ILE A 306 -6.34 3.89 -10.70
C ILE A 306 -6.09 4.90 -9.59
N TYR A 307 -6.85 4.75 -8.52
CA TYR A 307 -6.57 5.37 -7.23
C TYR A 307 -6.24 4.28 -6.23
N TRP A 308 -5.30 4.57 -5.33
CA TRP A 308 -4.80 3.60 -4.39
C TRP A 308 -4.45 4.23 -3.03
N THR A 309 -4.48 3.37 -2.02
CA THR A 309 -4.02 3.65 -0.66
C THR A 309 -2.94 2.64 -0.27
N GLU A 310 -1.85 3.09 0.34
CA GLU A 310 -0.74 2.24 0.78
C GLU A 310 -0.08 2.77 2.06
N GLN A 311 0.59 1.87 2.77
CA GLN A 311 1.46 2.20 3.89
C GLN A 311 2.91 2.34 3.37
N ILE A 312 3.54 3.50 3.60
CA ILE A 312 4.93 3.80 3.16
C ILE A 312 5.94 3.95 4.30
N GLY A 313 5.46 4.17 5.53
CA GLY A 313 6.33 4.54 6.66
C GLY A 313 6.68 6.02 6.66
N PHE A 314 7.32 6.47 7.75
CA PHE A 314 7.77 7.86 7.85
C PHE A 314 9.13 8.01 7.16
N PRO A 315 9.30 8.99 6.27
CA PRO A 315 10.58 9.19 5.58
C PRO A 315 11.70 9.56 6.56
N LYS A 316 12.91 9.04 6.30
CA LYS A 316 14.10 9.36 7.10
C LYS A 316 14.38 10.86 7.04
N GLY A 317 14.58 11.47 8.21
CA GLY A 317 14.82 12.91 8.35
C GLY A 317 13.56 13.79 8.32
N GLN A 318 12.37 13.24 8.08
CA GLN A 318 11.12 14.00 8.15
C GLN A 318 10.50 13.94 9.55
N TYR A 319 11.10 14.66 10.49
CA TYR A 319 10.71 14.63 11.91
C TYR A 319 9.27 15.12 12.18
N ASN A 320 8.74 15.99 11.33
CA ASN A 320 7.40 16.56 11.47
C ASN A 320 6.36 15.87 10.58
N ALA A 321 6.69 14.72 9.98
CA ALA A 321 5.76 14.00 9.11
C ALA A 321 4.46 13.63 9.86
N THR A 322 3.32 13.92 9.23
CA THR A 322 1.99 13.78 9.80
C THR A 322 1.33 12.45 9.45
N SER A 323 1.82 11.74 8.44
CA SER A 323 1.31 10.41 8.08
C SER A 323 2.42 9.50 7.56
N SER A 324 2.26 8.21 7.84
CA SER A 324 3.04 7.11 7.26
C SER A 324 2.33 6.46 6.07
N TRP A 325 1.23 7.05 5.59
CA TRP A 325 0.36 6.52 4.55
C TRP A 325 0.29 7.45 3.35
N ASN A 326 0.15 6.85 2.18
CA ASN A 326 -0.33 7.54 0.99
C ASN A 326 -1.79 7.14 0.81
N VAL A 327 -2.68 8.12 0.74
CA VAL A 327 -4.12 7.88 0.59
C VAL A 327 -4.60 8.52 -0.70
N TYR A 328 -5.44 7.79 -1.42
CA TYR A 328 -6.11 8.24 -2.65
C TYR A 328 -5.12 8.88 -3.65
N LYS A 329 -3.95 8.25 -3.78
CA LYS A 329 -2.97 8.63 -4.81
C LYS A 329 -3.33 7.93 -6.10
N SER A 330 -2.98 8.54 -7.23
CA SER A 330 -3.29 7.99 -8.54
C SER A 330 -2.05 7.73 -9.37
N ASP A 331 -2.09 6.68 -10.19
CA ASP A 331 -1.15 6.45 -11.28
C ASP A 331 -1.94 6.14 -12.55
N THR A 332 -1.41 6.56 -13.70
CA THR A 332 -1.95 6.16 -15.00
C THR A 332 -1.60 4.70 -15.28
N PHE A 333 -2.37 4.03 -16.13
CA PHE A 333 -2.08 2.66 -16.54
C PHE A 333 -0.69 2.56 -17.19
N TYR A 334 -0.32 3.56 -18.00
CA TYR A 334 1.02 3.69 -18.57
C TYR A 334 2.12 3.67 -17.49
N ASN A 335 1.98 4.50 -16.45
CA ASN A 335 2.99 4.64 -15.40
C ASN A 335 3.12 3.38 -14.55
N LEU A 336 2.03 2.67 -14.30
CA LEU A 336 2.08 1.40 -13.56
C LEU A 336 2.83 0.32 -14.32
N PHE A 337 2.63 0.27 -15.64
CA PHE A 337 3.21 -0.74 -16.50
C PHE A 337 4.68 -0.46 -16.83
N ASN A 338 4.99 0.77 -17.23
CA ASN A 338 6.35 1.17 -17.64
C ASN A 338 7.22 1.60 -16.45
N GLY A 339 6.59 1.86 -15.29
CA GLY A 339 7.21 2.38 -14.08
C GLY A 339 7.20 3.90 -14.04
N THR A 340 6.90 4.46 -12.87
CA THR A 340 7.03 5.90 -12.58
C THR A 340 8.46 6.23 -12.14
N ALA A 341 9.08 7.24 -12.74
CA ALA A 341 10.30 7.85 -12.20
C ALA A 341 9.91 8.83 -11.09
N ASN A 342 9.94 8.39 -9.82
CA ASN A 342 9.75 9.29 -8.69
C ASN A 342 11.06 9.48 -7.94
N ASN A 343 11.53 10.73 -7.87
CA ASN A 343 12.52 11.25 -6.91
C ASN A 343 13.65 10.28 -6.52
N GLY A 344 14.40 9.78 -7.52
CA GLY A 344 15.70 9.16 -7.30
C GLY A 344 15.75 7.69 -6.93
N ASP A 345 14.63 6.95 -6.84
CA ASP A 345 14.65 5.53 -6.46
C ASP A 345 13.65 4.67 -7.27
N TYR A 346 14.21 3.80 -8.13
CA TYR A 346 13.62 2.64 -8.82
C TYR A 346 12.25 2.80 -9.51
N THR A 347 12.20 2.62 -10.83
CA THR A 347 10.95 2.36 -11.58
C THR A 347 10.31 1.06 -11.09
N ARG A 348 9.28 1.19 -10.24
CA ARG A 348 8.50 0.05 -9.74
C ARG A 348 7.52 -0.39 -10.82
N LYS A 349 7.63 -1.64 -11.27
CA LYS A 349 6.63 -2.27 -12.15
C LYS A 349 5.63 -3.06 -11.32
N TYR A 350 4.37 -2.69 -11.42
CA TYR A 350 3.30 -3.30 -10.66
C TYR A 350 2.54 -4.31 -11.50
N ILE A 351 2.07 -5.37 -10.85
CA ILE A 351 1.06 -6.27 -11.40
C ILE A 351 -0.17 -6.26 -10.49
N PRO A 352 -1.39 -6.20 -11.04
CA PRO A 352 -2.60 -6.34 -10.25
C PRO A 352 -2.88 -7.79 -9.85
N ILE A 353 -3.18 -7.96 -8.57
CA ILE A 353 -3.60 -9.21 -7.93
C ILE A 353 -4.93 -9.00 -7.19
N ARG A 354 -5.65 -10.09 -6.97
CA ARG A 354 -6.98 -10.08 -6.34
C ARG A 354 -7.09 -11.22 -5.36
N MET A 355 -7.79 -11.00 -4.26
CA MET A 355 -8.16 -12.10 -3.36
C MET A 355 -9.22 -12.99 -4.02
N ASN A 356 -8.95 -14.29 -4.04
CA ASN A 356 -9.87 -15.30 -4.51
C ASN A 356 -11.16 -15.23 -3.69
N ASN A 357 -12.30 -15.44 -4.34
CA ASN A 357 -13.65 -15.36 -3.75
C ASN A 357 -14.12 -13.95 -3.33
N ILE A 358 -13.33 -12.89 -3.57
CA ILE A 358 -13.84 -11.51 -3.50
C ILE A 358 -14.64 -11.25 -4.80
N LYS A 359 -15.98 -11.27 -4.68
CA LYS A 359 -16.87 -10.85 -5.77
C LYS A 359 -16.88 -9.34 -5.87
#